data_AF-A0A0V0HNJ0-F1
#
_entry.id   AF-A0A0V0HNJ0-F1
#
_cell.length_a   1.000
_cell.length_b   1.000
_cell.length_c   1.000
_cell.angle_alpha   90.00
_cell.angle_beta   90.00
_cell.angle_gamma   90.00
#
_symmetry.space_group_name_H-M   'P 1'
#
loop_
_entity.id
_entity.type
_entity.pdbx_description
1 polymer ?
#
loop_
_entity_poly.entity_id
_entity_poly.type
_entity_poly.pdbx_seq_one_letter_code
_entity_poly.pdbx_strand_id
1 'polypeptide(L)'
;MLDQVLDLLSRRWDRIHGAQALKLLPRDTKLQNLLPFLGPLLRKSSEAYRNFSVIKSLRESENLQVKDELYNQRKAILKITSNSMCCLCNKKIGTSVFAVYPNGKTIVHFVCFRDSQNMKAVGRGSQLRKR
;
A
#
# COMPACT_ATOMS: atom_id res chain seq x y z
N MET A 1 -26.64 47.00 -0.71
CA MET A 1 -26.07 45.98 0.22
C MET A 1 -25.78 44.65 -0.47
N LEU A 2 -26.67 44.12 -1.32
CA LEU A 2 -26.43 42.84 -2.01
C LEU A 2 -25.17 42.87 -2.92
N ASP A 3 -24.88 43.98 -3.58
CA ASP A 3 -23.69 44.09 -4.44
C ASP A 3 -22.38 43.91 -3.67
N GLN A 4 -22.31 44.40 -2.42
CA GLN A 4 -21.14 44.21 -1.56
C GLN A 4 -20.98 42.73 -1.14
N VAL A 5 -22.10 42.03 -0.92
CA VAL A 5 -22.09 40.58 -0.63
C VAL A 5 -21.59 39.82 -1.86
N LEU A 6 -22.06 40.17 -3.05
CA LEU A 6 -21.66 39.53 -4.30
C LEU A 6 -20.18 39.79 -4.63
N ASP A 7 -19.67 41.01 -4.38
CA ASP A 7 -18.25 41.35 -4.51
C ASP A 7 -17.38 40.59 -3.48
N LEU A 8 -17.86 40.42 -2.25
CA LEU A 8 -17.16 39.60 -1.26
C LEU A 8 -17.08 38.12 -1.70
N LEU A 9 -18.20 37.57 -2.18
CA LEU A 9 -18.26 36.19 -2.67
C LEU A 9 -17.33 35.99 -3.87
N SER A 10 -17.30 36.91 -4.83
CA SER A 10 -16.44 36.82 -6.01
C SER A 10 -14.95 36.85 -5.67
N ARG A 11 -14.55 37.55 -4.61
CA ARG A 11 -13.14 37.66 -4.19
C ARG A 11 -12.66 36.54 -3.27
N ARG A 12 -13.58 35.93 -2.51
CA ARG A 12 -13.26 35.01 -1.41
C ARG A 12 -13.89 33.63 -1.58
N TRP A 13 -14.29 33.28 -2.81
CA TRP A 13 -14.93 32.02 -3.16
C TRP A 13 -14.15 30.78 -2.69
N ASP A 14 -12.83 30.86 -2.59
CA ASP A 14 -11.93 29.77 -2.22
C ASP A 14 -11.91 29.46 -0.71
N ARG A 15 -12.34 30.42 0.11
CA ARG A 15 -12.37 30.36 1.59
C ARG A 15 -13.78 30.23 2.15
N ILE A 16 -14.80 30.21 1.30
CA ILE A 16 -16.21 30.20 1.70
C ILE A 16 -16.83 28.85 1.36
N HIS A 17 -17.67 28.34 2.25
CA HIS A 17 -18.50 27.17 1.97
C HIS A 17 -19.57 27.51 0.94
N GLY A 18 -19.29 27.23 -0.34
CA GLY A 18 -20.11 27.71 -1.45
C GLY A 18 -21.59 27.29 -1.37
N ALA A 19 -21.87 26.03 -1.03
CA ALA A 19 -23.24 25.55 -0.87
C ALA A 19 -24.00 26.26 0.26
N GLN A 20 -23.32 26.63 1.34
CA GLN A 20 -23.94 27.33 2.45
C GLN A 20 -24.17 28.81 2.14
N ALA A 21 -23.22 29.45 1.44
CA ALA A 21 -23.38 30.81 0.95
C ALA A 21 -24.60 30.94 0.01
N LEU A 22 -24.81 29.99 -0.89
CA LEU A 22 -25.96 30.00 -1.81
C LEU A 22 -27.32 29.89 -1.08
N LYS A 23 -27.38 29.19 0.06
CA LYS A 23 -28.61 29.07 0.86
C LYS A 23 -28.99 30.37 1.56
N LEU A 24 -28.02 31.25 1.81
CA LEU A 24 -28.21 32.51 2.51
C LEU A 24 -28.57 33.66 1.57
N LEU A 25 -28.39 33.48 0.26
CA LEU A 25 -28.72 34.51 -0.72
C LEU A 25 -30.24 34.65 -0.90
N PRO A 26 -30.73 35.89 -1.13
CA PRO A 26 -32.12 36.13 -1.53
C PRO A 26 -32.49 35.32 -2.78
N ARG A 27 -33.71 34.76 -2.84
CA ARG A 27 -34.15 33.89 -3.94
C ARG A 27 -34.29 34.62 -5.29
N ASP A 28 -34.42 35.93 -5.25
CA ASP A 28 -34.46 36.85 -6.39
C ASP A 28 -33.08 37.21 -6.95
N THR A 29 -31.99 36.72 -6.32
CA THR A 29 -30.63 36.93 -6.83
C THR A 29 -30.47 36.30 -8.22
N LYS A 30 -30.20 37.13 -9.23
CA LYS A 30 -30.00 36.66 -10.60
C LYS A 30 -28.74 35.79 -10.69
N LEU A 31 -28.88 34.62 -11.33
CA LEU A 31 -27.78 33.67 -11.50
C LEU A 31 -26.57 34.29 -12.22
N GLN A 32 -26.80 35.19 -13.17
CA GLN A 32 -25.74 35.89 -13.91
C GLN A 32 -24.78 36.65 -12.98
N ASN A 33 -25.28 37.20 -11.86
CA ASN A 33 -24.48 37.95 -10.90
C ASN A 33 -23.58 37.03 -10.05
N LEU A 34 -23.88 35.72 -10.02
CA LEU A 34 -23.13 34.72 -9.28
C LEU A 34 -22.04 34.06 -10.12
N LEU A 35 -21.96 34.31 -11.43
CA LEU A 35 -20.94 33.73 -12.30
C LEU A 35 -19.50 33.95 -11.79
N PRO A 36 -19.10 35.16 -11.33
CA PRO A 36 -17.75 35.38 -10.80
C PRO A 36 -17.42 34.56 -9.55
N PHE A 37 -18.44 34.16 -8.79
CA PHE A 37 -18.32 33.32 -7.60
C PHE A 37 -18.36 31.82 -7.94
N LEU A 38 -19.36 31.40 -8.73
CA LEU A 38 -19.60 30.00 -9.06
C LEU A 38 -18.58 29.43 -10.05
N GLY A 39 -18.16 30.22 -11.05
CA GLY A 39 -17.20 29.79 -12.07
C GLY A 39 -15.91 29.21 -11.49
N PRO A 40 -15.14 29.97 -10.69
CA PRO A 40 -13.90 29.46 -10.13
C PRO A 40 -14.13 28.37 -9.07
N LEU A 41 -15.22 28.46 -8.29
CA LEU A 41 -15.60 27.43 -7.32
C LEU A 41 -15.84 26.05 -7.98
N LEU A 42 -16.64 26.01 -9.04
CA LEU A 42 -16.94 24.79 -9.79
C LEU A 42 -15.70 24.28 -10.52
N ARG A 43 -14.88 25.17 -11.09
CA ARG A 43 -13.62 24.79 -11.73
C ARG A 43 -12.68 24.08 -10.74
N LYS A 44 -12.49 24.66 -9.54
CA LYS A 44 -11.66 24.05 -8.47
C LYS A 44 -12.21 22.69 -8.03
N SER A 45 -13.53 22.58 -7.88
CA SER A 45 -14.18 21.31 -7.52
C SER A 45 -13.96 20.22 -8.59
N SER A 46 -14.17 20.57 -9.86
CA SER A 46 -13.95 19.66 -10.99
C SER A 46 -12.49 19.25 -11.14
N GLU A 47 -11.56 20.18 -10.95
CA GLU A 47 -10.12 19.88 -10.94
C GLU A 47 -9.74 18.96 -9.78
N ALA A 48 -10.21 19.24 -8.57
CA ALA A 48 -9.98 18.37 -7.42
C ALA A 48 -10.50 16.95 -7.68
N TYR A 49 -11.72 16.82 -8.21
CA TYR A 49 -12.30 15.52 -8.55
C TYR A 49 -11.44 14.75 -9.56
N ARG A 50 -11.01 15.41 -10.65
CA ARG A 50 -10.12 14.79 -11.65
C ARG A 50 -8.79 14.35 -11.04
N ASN A 51 -8.17 15.20 -10.24
CA ASN A 51 -6.90 14.91 -9.57
C ASN A 51 -7.04 13.73 -8.59
N PHE A 52 -8.09 13.72 -7.77
CA PHE A 52 -8.34 12.61 -6.85
C PHE A 52 -8.67 11.30 -7.57
N SER A 53 -9.36 11.36 -8.71
CA SER A 53 -9.59 10.18 -9.55
C SER A 53 -8.28 9.58 -10.04
N VAL A 54 -7.35 10.40 -10.52
CA VAL A 54 -6.01 9.95 -10.93
C VAL A 54 -5.24 9.35 -9.74
N ILE A 55 -5.21 10.05 -8.60
CA ILE A 55 -4.53 9.55 -7.39
C ILE A 55 -5.12 8.21 -6.96
N LYS A 56 -6.45 8.08 -6.94
CA LYS A 56 -7.14 6.83 -6.60
C LYS A 56 -6.70 5.69 -7.51
N SER A 57 -6.75 5.89 -8.83
CA SER A 57 -6.35 4.86 -9.80
C SER A 57 -4.87 4.46 -9.65
N LEU A 58 -3.98 5.41 -9.38
CA LEU A 58 -2.56 5.12 -9.12
C LEU A 58 -2.39 4.26 -7.87
N ARG A 59 -3.09 4.57 -6.78
CA ARG A 59 -3.04 3.80 -5.53
C ARG A 59 -3.64 2.40 -5.69
N GLU A 60 -4.73 2.28 -6.44
CA GLU A 60 -5.33 0.98 -6.75
C GLU A 60 -4.38 0.11 -7.58
N SER A 61 -3.71 0.70 -8.58
CA SER A 61 -2.69 0.02 -9.39
C SER A 61 -1.51 -0.46 -8.55
N GLU A 62 -0.94 0.42 -7.72
CA GLU A 62 0.16 0.09 -6.80
C GLU A 62 -0.22 -1.05 -5.83
N ASN A 63 -1.41 -0.97 -5.23
CA ASN A 63 -1.93 -2.01 -4.35
C ASN A 63 -2.08 -3.36 -5.08
N LEU A 64 -2.58 -3.35 -6.32
CA LEU A 64 -2.73 -4.56 -7.10
C LEU A 64 -1.37 -5.19 -7.45
N GLN A 65 -0.37 -4.37 -7.80
CA GLN A 65 1.00 -4.85 -8.07
C GLN A 65 1.62 -5.51 -6.85
N VAL A 66 1.54 -4.88 -5.67
CA VAL A 66 2.08 -5.45 -4.43
C VAL A 66 1.36 -6.75 -4.05
N LYS A 67 0.04 -6.81 -4.25
CA LYS A 67 -0.73 -8.04 -4.02
C LYS A 67 -0.32 -9.17 -4.96
N ASP A 68 -0.10 -8.86 -6.24
CA ASP A 68 0.36 -9.83 -7.22
C ASP A 68 1.76 -10.34 -6.90
N GLU A 69 2.68 -9.44 -6.52
CA GLU A 69 4.03 -9.82 -6.08
C GLU A 69 3.98 -10.74 -4.86
N LEU A 70 3.20 -10.38 -3.84
CA LEU A 70 3.01 -11.22 -2.65
C LEU A 70 2.41 -12.57 -3.01
N TYR A 71 1.43 -12.60 -3.92
CA TYR A 71 0.83 -13.83 -4.41
C TYR A 71 1.86 -14.71 -5.11
N ASN A 72 2.68 -14.14 -6.00
CA ASN A 72 3.73 -14.85 -6.71
C ASN A 72 4.79 -15.43 -5.77
N GLN A 73 5.18 -14.70 -4.73
CA GLN A 73 6.10 -15.19 -3.70
C GLN A 73 5.47 -16.35 -2.89
N ARG A 74 4.19 -16.26 -2.53
CA ARG A 74 3.47 -17.31 -1.78
C ARG A 74 3.13 -18.53 -2.62
N LYS A 75 2.97 -18.36 -3.94
CA LYS A 75 2.67 -19.44 -4.90
C LYS A 75 3.87 -20.37 -5.12
N ALA A 76 5.04 -20.12 -4.53
CA ALA A 76 6.18 -21.02 -4.67
C ALA A 76 5.81 -22.47 -4.29
N ILE A 77 5.77 -23.35 -5.29
CA ILE A 77 5.50 -24.78 -5.11
C ILE A 77 6.82 -25.52 -5.09
N LEU A 78 6.99 -26.38 -4.09
CA LEU A 78 8.07 -27.36 -4.05
C LEU A 78 7.51 -28.77 -4.15
N LYS A 79 7.94 -29.49 -5.19
CA LYS A 79 7.58 -30.89 -5.39
C LYS A 79 8.65 -31.78 -4.76
N ILE A 80 8.26 -32.53 -3.74
CA ILE A 80 9.12 -33.56 -3.15
C ILE A 80 8.92 -34.86 -3.91
N THR A 81 10.01 -35.46 -4.36
CA THR A 81 10.04 -36.76 -5.02
C THR A 81 10.76 -37.78 -4.12
N SER A 82 10.68 -39.07 -4.46
CA SER A 82 11.39 -40.14 -3.75
C SER A 82 12.91 -39.99 -3.75
N ASN A 83 13.45 -39.18 -4.66
CA ASN A 83 14.88 -38.88 -4.78
C ASN A 83 15.26 -37.52 -4.19
N SER A 84 14.34 -36.79 -3.54
CA SER A 84 14.68 -35.54 -2.86
C SER A 84 15.61 -35.81 -1.69
N MET A 85 16.78 -35.16 -1.69
CA MET A 85 17.84 -35.33 -0.70
C MET A 85 17.93 -34.11 0.23
N CYS A 86 18.22 -34.35 1.50
CA CYS A 86 18.56 -33.30 2.45
C CYS A 86 19.94 -32.71 2.12
N CYS A 87 20.03 -31.39 1.96
CA CYS A 87 21.28 -30.71 1.62
C CYS A 87 22.34 -30.70 2.75
N LEU A 88 21.99 -31.13 3.96
CA LEU A 88 22.90 -31.13 5.12
C LEU A 88 23.50 -32.52 5.38
N CYS A 89 22.67 -33.58 5.33
CA CYS A 89 23.12 -34.94 5.64
C CYS A 89 23.23 -35.84 4.41
N ASN A 90 22.85 -35.34 3.22
CA ASN A 90 22.83 -36.09 1.96
C ASN A 90 22.07 -37.43 2.06
N LYS A 91 21.01 -37.50 2.89
CA LYS A 91 20.07 -38.64 2.96
C LYS A 91 18.72 -38.25 2.32
N LYS A 92 17.97 -39.26 1.84
CA LYS A 92 16.64 -39.07 1.26
C LYS A 92 15.67 -38.47 2.28
N ILE A 93 14.79 -37.57 1.84
CA ILE A 93 13.71 -36.99 2.66
C ILE A 93 12.61 -38.03 2.88
N GLY A 94 12.15 -38.73 1.83
CA GLY A 94 11.12 -39.76 1.96
C GLY A 94 9.84 -39.25 2.64
N THR A 95 9.37 -39.95 3.67
CA THR A 95 8.19 -39.60 4.49
C THR A 95 8.52 -38.77 5.74
N SER A 96 9.78 -38.38 5.92
CA SER A 96 10.20 -37.65 7.12
C SER A 96 9.80 -36.16 7.08
N VAL A 97 9.66 -35.55 8.26
CA VAL A 97 9.36 -34.11 8.39
C VAL A 97 10.53 -33.29 7.86
N PHE A 98 10.23 -32.33 7.00
CA PHE A 98 11.22 -31.50 6.31
C PHE A 98 11.01 -30.00 6.60
N ALA A 99 12.03 -29.21 6.33
CA ALA A 99 11.99 -27.76 6.28
C ALA A 99 12.57 -27.27 4.96
N VAL A 100 12.11 -26.11 4.52
CA VAL A 100 12.57 -25.45 3.29
C VAL A 100 13.13 -24.09 3.67
N TYR A 101 14.33 -23.77 3.17
CA TYR A 101 14.91 -22.44 3.40
C TYR A 101 14.21 -21.36 2.56
N PRO A 102 14.32 -20.07 2.95
CA PRO A 102 13.68 -18.95 2.24
C PRO A 102 14.05 -18.82 0.76
N ASN A 103 15.14 -19.45 0.31
CA ASN A 103 15.51 -19.52 -1.10
C ASN A 103 14.59 -20.42 -1.96
N GLY A 104 13.66 -21.14 -1.33
CA GLY A 104 12.67 -21.98 -2.00
C GLY A 104 13.26 -23.19 -2.74
N LYS A 105 14.53 -23.55 -2.52
CA LYS A 105 15.21 -24.66 -3.22
C LYS A 105 15.90 -25.64 -2.28
N THR A 106 16.44 -25.14 -1.17
CA THR A 106 17.18 -25.97 -0.23
C THR A 106 16.21 -26.67 0.71
N ILE A 107 16.11 -27.99 0.55
CA ILE A 107 15.27 -28.87 1.37
C ILE A 107 16.19 -29.60 2.36
N VAL A 108 15.77 -29.62 3.62
CA VAL A 108 16.49 -30.30 4.69
C VAL A 108 15.52 -31.06 5.58
N HIS A 109 16.00 -32.08 6.26
CA HIS A 109 15.23 -32.66 7.38
C HIS A 109 15.01 -31.59 8.45
N PHE A 110 13.84 -31.64 9.11
CA PHE A 110 13.54 -30.69 10.19
C PHE A 110 14.57 -30.78 11.33
N VAL A 111 15.07 -31.97 11.63
CA VAL A 111 16.13 -32.19 12.64
C VAL A 111 17.44 -31.53 12.19
N CYS A 112 17.89 -31.78 10.96
CA CYS A 112 19.10 -31.14 10.42
C CYS A 112 18.98 -29.61 10.40
N PHE A 113 17.80 -29.08 10.09
CA PHE A 113 17.51 -27.65 10.21
C PHE A 113 17.72 -27.17 11.65
N ARG A 114 17.07 -27.81 12.63
CA ARG A 114 17.16 -27.43 14.05
C ARG A 114 18.60 -27.46 14.57
N ASP A 115 19.34 -28.52 14.25
CA ASP A 115 20.74 -28.67 14.67
C ASP A 115 21.64 -27.59 14.06
N SER A 116 21.40 -27.22 12.79
CA SER A 116 22.12 -26.13 12.12
C SER A 116 21.85 -24.75 12.75
N GLN A 117 20.64 -24.51 13.26
CA GLN A 117 20.31 -23.27 13.95
C GLN A 117 20.94 -23.22 15.35
N ASN A 118 20.99 -24.35 16.04
CA ASN A 118 21.60 -24.44 17.37
C ASN A 118 23.11 -24.19 17.31
N MET A 119 23.80 -24.69 16.29
CA MET A 119 25.22 -24.37 16.04
C MET A 119 25.48 -22.88 15.80
N LYS A 120 24.56 -22.17 15.11
CA LYS A 120 24.67 -20.72 14.88
C LYS A 120 24.47 -19.88 16.14
N ALA A 121 23.65 -20.36 17.08
CA ALA A 121 23.43 -19.70 18.37
C ALA A 121 24.66 -19.80 19.29
N VAL A 122 25.34 -20.95 19.28
CA VAL A 122 26.56 -21.17 20.07
C VAL A 122 27.78 -20.43 19.48
N GLY A 123 27.87 -20.29 18.16
CA GLY A 123 28.97 -19.60 17.48
C GLY A 123 29.04 -18.08 17.68
N ARG A 124 27.96 -17.41 18.13
CA ARG A 124 28.00 -15.97 18.50
C ARG A 124 28.48 -15.72 19.93
N GLY A 125 28.72 -16.77 20.73
CA GLY A 125 29.07 -16.66 22.15
C GLY A 125 30.55 -16.83 22.50
N SER A 126 31.44 -17.14 21.54
CA SER A 126 32.82 -17.55 21.85
C SER A 126 33.94 -16.62 21.38
N GLN A 127 33.64 -15.39 20.94
CA GLN A 127 34.66 -14.37 20.61
C GLN A 127 34.61 -13.16 21.56
N LEU A 128 34.62 -13.36 22.87
CA LEU A 128 35.01 -12.32 23.83
C LEU A 128 35.38 -12.95 25.16
N ARG A 129 36.65 -13.36 25.29
CA ARG A 129 37.43 -13.41 26.53
C ARG A 129 38.83 -13.95 26.21
N LYS A 130 39.73 -13.07 25.80
CA LYS A 130 41.14 -13.18 26.17
C LYS A 130 41.45 -11.97 27.04
N ARG A 131 41.85 -12.28 28.26
CA ARG A 131 42.43 -11.38 29.26
C ARG A 131 43.77 -10.86 28.77
#